data_AF-A0A1F9LRK7-F1
#
_entry.id   AF-A0A1F9LRK7-F1
#
_cell.length_a   1.000
_cell.length_b   1.000
_cell.length_c   1.000
_cell.angle_alpha   90.00
_cell.angle_beta   90.00
_cell.angle_gamma   90.00
#
_symmetry.space_group_name_H-M   'P 1'
#
loop_
_entity.id
_entity.type
_entity.pdbx_description
1 polymer ?
#
loop_
_entity_poly.entity_id
_entity_poly.type
_entity_poly.pdbx_seq_one_letter_code
_entity_poly.pdbx_strand_id
1 'polypeptide(L)'
;MTQKKGIDNDVLGDLLRGGGDTEFASELDALNALITQTGAIIKSPSTTEKKKPSSQQRTPTKGKKKSTYYVTEETFAHLDKAKVKIKQQVPATFKKHISKSQIINQALGMILRDFEIKGDDSLLMKRLMKKHTPPKNE
;
A
#
# COMPACT_ATOMS: atom_id res chain seq x y z
N MET A 1 33.93 15.00 54.03
CA MET A 1 33.04 15.40 52.92
C MET A 1 33.86 15.39 51.64
N THR A 2 33.66 14.41 50.77
CA THR A 2 34.30 14.38 49.45
C THR A 2 33.34 13.70 48.49
N GLN A 3 32.64 14.50 47.70
CA GLN A 3 31.73 14.02 46.66
C GLN A 3 32.55 13.53 45.46
N LYS A 4 32.30 12.28 45.06
CA LYS A 4 32.77 11.71 43.79
C LYS A 4 32.08 12.46 42.65
N LYS A 5 32.86 13.17 41.87
CA LYS A 5 32.46 13.77 40.59
C LYS A 5 32.24 12.62 39.60
N GLY A 6 30.98 12.32 39.31
CA GLY A 6 30.61 11.44 38.20
C GLY A 6 31.09 12.08 36.91
N ILE A 7 31.96 11.41 36.19
CA ILE A 7 32.35 11.79 34.84
C ILE A 7 31.25 11.19 33.95
N ASP A 8 30.17 11.94 33.77
CA ASP A 8 29.18 11.65 32.75
C ASP A 8 29.84 12.01 31.42
N ASN A 9 30.54 11.04 30.82
CA ASN A 9 31.03 11.16 29.46
C ASN A 9 29.80 11.20 28.54
N ASP A 10 29.40 12.41 28.15
CA ASP A 10 28.32 12.63 27.19
C ASP A 10 28.80 12.27 25.78
N VAL A 11 28.82 10.95 25.51
CA VAL A 11 29.28 10.35 24.25
C VAL A 11 28.49 10.91 23.05
N LEU A 12 27.21 11.24 23.25
CA LEU A 12 26.39 11.86 22.21
C LEU A 12 26.78 13.32 21.95
N GLY A 13 27.08 14.05 23.03
CA GLY A 13 27.56 15.43 22.97
C GLY A 13 28.87 15.58 22.21
N ASP A 14 29.79 14.63 22.37
CA ASP A 14 31.08 14.63 21.67
C ASP A 14 30.94 14.25 20.18
N LEU A 15 30.07 13.29 19.86
CA LEU A 15 29.78 12.86 18.50
C LEU A 15 29.15 14.00 17.66
N LEU A 16 28.25 14.78 18.28
CA LEU A 16 27.57 15.91 17.63
C LEU A 16 28.45 17.16 17.50
N ARG A 17 29.51 17.28 18.32
CA ARG A 17 30.50 18.36 18.23
C ARG A 17 31.61 18.09 17.20
N GLY A 18 31.59 16.93 16.55
CA GLY A 18 32.61 16.56 15.56
C GLY A 18 33.96 16.20 16.19
N GLY A 19 34.00 15.90 17.49
CA GLY A 19 35.17 15.39 18.20
C GLY A 19 35.36 13.88 18.04
N GLY A 20 34.88 13.30 16.95
CA GLY A 20 35.09 11.89 16.65
C GLY A 20 36.52 11.68 16.20
N ASP A 21 37.31 11.02 17.04
CA ASP A 21 38.68 10.61 16.74
C ASP A 21 38.78 9.98 15.35
N THR A 22 39.84 10.36 14.63
CA THR A 22 40.18 9.92 13.27
C THR A 22 40.24 8.39 13.08
N GLU A 23 40.16 7.62 14.16
CA GLU A 23 40.04 6.15 14.15
C GLU A 23 38.71 5.68 13.56
N PHE A 24 37.59 6.37 13.82
CA PHE A 24 36.28 5.99 13.26
C PHE A 24 36.23 6.11 11.73
N ALA A 25 36.97 7.05 11.15
CA ALA A 25 37.07 7.20 9.70
C ALA A 25 37.78 5.99 9.06
N SER A 26 38.80 5.45 9.74
CA SER A 26 39.56 4.29 9.27
C SER A 26 38.73 3.00 9.38
N GLU A 27 37.90 2.88 10.42
CA GLU A 27 36.95 1.76 10.56
C GLU A 27 35.82 1.81 9.52
N LEU A 28 35.34 3.02 9.18
CA LEU A 28 34.34 3.23 8.13
C LEU A 28 34.89 2.87 6.75
N ASP A 29 36.14 3.22 6.46
CA ASP A 29 36.82 2.82 5.22
C ASP A 29 37.06 1.32 5.17
N ALA A 30 37.41 0.67 6.28
CA ALA A 30 37.53 -0.78 6.36
C ALA A 30 36.18 -1.49 6.08
N LEU A 31 35.08 -0.94 6.58
CA LEU A 31 33.74 -1.45 6.29
C LEU A 31 33.37 -1.28 4.82
N ASN A 32 33.69 -0.12 4.22
CA ASN A 32 33.45 0.14 2.81
C ASN A 32 34.29 -0.76 1.89
N ALA A 33 35.53 -1.07 2.29
CA ALA A 33 36.39 -2.05 1.62
C ALA A 33 35.79 -3.47 1.68
N LEU A 34 35.19 -3.86 2.80
CA LEU A 34 34.55 -5.18 2.94
C LEU A 34 33.28 -5.30 2.09
N ILE A 35 32.47 -4.25 2.02
CA ILE A 35 31.26 -4.18 1.18
C ILE A 35 31.62 -4.29 -0.31
N THR A 36 32.68 -3.61 -0.75
CA THR A 36 33.15 -3.68 -2.13
C THR A 36 33.77 -5.03 -2.48
N GLN A 37 34.48 -5.67 -1.53
CA GLN A 37 35.05 -7.01 -1.70
C GLN A 37 33.97 -8.11 -1.79
N THR A 38 32.89 -8.01 -1.00
CA THR A 38 31.76 -8.94 -1.07
C THR A 38 30.84 -8.66 -2.27
N GLY A 39 30.73 -7.41 -2.72
CA GLY A 39 30.00 -7.03 -3.94
C GLY A 39 30.64 -7.54 -5.24
N ALA A 40 31.94 -7.85 -5.24
CA ALA A 40 32.65 -8.38 -6.41
C ALA A 40 32.36 -9.88 -6.67
N ILE A 41 31.96 -10.65 -5.65
CA ILE A 41 31.66 -12.09 -5.79
C ILE A 41 30.34 -12.31 -6.58
N ILE A 42 29.50 -11.29 -6.73
CA ILE A 42 28.23 -11.35 -7.48
C ILE A 42 28.41 -10.98 -8.98
N LYS A 43 29.64 -10.74 -9.45
CA LYS A 43 29.92 -10.59 -10.90
C LYS A 43 30.51 -11.88 -11.46
N SER A 44 29.63 -12.84 -11.76
CA SER A 44 29.98 -13.96 -12.64
C SER A 44 30.12 -13.47 -14.10
N PRO A 45 31.10 -14.00 -14.87
CA PRO A 45 31.36 -13.55 -16.23
C PRO A 45 30.35 -14.16 -17.21
N SER A 46 29.88 -13.31 -18.12
CA SER A 46 29.08 -13.65 -19.28
C SER A 46 29.85 -14.56 -20.26
N THR A 47 29.28 -15.71 -20.65
CA THR A 47 29.06 -16.06 -22.07
C THR A 47 28.25 -17.36 -22.25
N THR A 48 27.45 -17.32 -23.32
CA THR A 48 26.80 -18.40 -24.07
C THR A 48 25.57 -19.14 -23.48
N GLU A 49 24.44 -18.75 -24.08
CA GLU A 49 23.35 -19.60 -24.57
C GLU A 49 22.53 -20.39 -23.54
N LYS A 50 21.35 -19.85 -23.21
CA LYS A 50 20.11 -20.64 -23.07
C LYS A 50 18.88 -19.74 -23.14
N LYS A 51 17.86 -20.29 -23.81
CA LYS A 51 16.55 -19.70 -24.16
C LYS A 51 15.97 -18.82 -23.05
N LYS A 52 15.59 -17.59 -23.43
CA LYS A 52 14.82 -16.64 -22.63
C LYS A 52 13.60 -17.34 -21.99
N PRO A 53 13.47 -17.41 -20.65
CA PRO A 53 12.15 -17.32 -20.07
C PRO A 53 11.69 -15.89 -20.33
N SER A 54 10.56 -15.74 -21.04
CA SER A 54 9.94 -14.46 -21.29
C SER A 54 9.86 -13.68 -19.98
N SER A 55 10.62 -12.60 -19.85
CA SER A 55 10.33 -11.60 -18.85
C SER A 55 8.94 -11.10 -19.19
N GLN A 56 7.95 -11.53 -18.41
CA GLN A 56 6.65 -10.90 -18.42
C GLN A 56 6.92 -9.45 -18.05
N GLN A 57 6.96 -8.60 -19.07
CA GLN A 57 6.94 -7.17 -18.94
C GLN A 57 5.80 -6.86 -17.98
N ARG A 58 6.14 -6.46 -16.75
CA ARG A 58 5.18 -5.85 -15.86
C ARG A 58 4.77 -4.57 -16.57
N THR A 59 3.67 -4.64 -17.32
CA THR A 59 3.03 -3.47 -17.89
C THR A 59 2.91 -2.45 -16.76
N PRO A 60 3.34 -1.18 -16.97
CA PRO A 60 3.18 -0.15 -15.95
C PRO A 60 1.68 -0.04 -15.64
N THR A 61 1.27 -0.60 -14.51
CA THR A 61 -0.11 -0.48 -14.06
C THR A 61 -0.34 0.99 -13.82
N LYS A 62 -1.20 1.62 -14.63
CA LYS A 62 -1.73 2.96 -14.37
C LYS A 62 -2.00 3.06 -12.86
N GLY A 63 -1.27 3.94 -12.18
CA GLY A 63 -1.24 3.98 -10.72
C GLY A 63 -2.66 4.14 -10.17
N LYS A 64 -3.02 3.29 -9.21
CA LYS A 64 -4.32 3.40 -8.53
C LYS A 64 -4.34 4.71 -7.76
N LYS A 65 -5.31 5.59 -8.04
CA LYS A 65 -5.54 6.79 -7.24
C LYS A 65 -6.28 6.40 -5.97
N LYS A 66 -5.74 6.80 -4.81
CA LYS A 66 -6.43 6.64 -3.53
C LYS A 66 -7.49 7.74 -3.41
N SER A 67 -8.70 7.35 -3.03
CA SER A 67 -9.80 8.27 -2.75
C SER A 67 -10.49 7.83 -1.47
N THR A 68 -10.96 8.79 -0.69
CA THR A 68 -11.67 8.55 0.58
C THR A 68 -13.14 8.92 0.40
N TYR A 69 -14.03 7.98 0.66
CA TYR A 69 -15.48 8.18 0.58
C TYR A 69 -16.12 7.93 1.93
N TYR A 70 -17.01 8.83 2.33
CA TYR A 70 -17.82 8.65 3.54
C TYR A 70 -19.02 7.75 3.21
N VAL A 71 -19.27 6.79 4.08
CA VAL A 71 -20.39 5.84 4.01
C VAL A 71 -21.03 5.77 5.38
N THR A 72 -22.33 5.51 5.43
CA THR A 72 -23.05 5.32 6.69
C THR A 72 -22.54 4.07 7.42
N GLU A 73 -22.65 4.07 8.74
CA GLU A 73 -22.25 2.93 9.57
C GLU A 73 -22.97 1.64 9.18
N GLU A 74 -24.27 1.73 8.90
CA GLU A 74 -25.08 0.61 8.40
C GLU A 74 -24.52 0.02 7.11
N THR A 75 -24.13 0.88 6.16
CA THR A 75 -23.53 0.45 4.88
C THR A 75 -22.20 -0.24 5.12
N PHE A 76 -21.39 0.28 6.05
CA PHE A 76 -20.11 -0.32 6.41
C PHE A 76 -20.29 -1.71 7.04
N ALA A 77 -21.25 -1.87 7.95
CA ALA A 77 -21.59 -3.16 8.56
C ALA A 77 -22.11 -4.16 7.52
N HIS A 78 -22.94 -3.71 6.57
CA HIS A 78 -23.39 -4.54 5.45
C HIS A 78 -22.24 -4.98 4.55
N LEU A 79 -21.24 -4.12 4.34
CA LEU A 79 -20.06 -4.45 3.54
C LEU A 79 -19.21 -5.55 4.20
N ASP A 80 -19.07 -5.54 5.53
CA ASP A 80 -18.40 -6.60 6.27
C ASP A 80 -19.12 -7.94 6.14
N LYS A 81 -20.44 -7.94 6.35
CA LYS A 81 -21.27 -9.14 6.17
C LYS A 81 -21.17 -9.66 4.73
N ALA A 82 -21.24 -8.78 3.74
CA ALA A 82 -21.12 -9.14 2.34
C ALA A 82 -19.76 -9.76 2.02
N LYS A 83 -18.66 -9.18 2.52
CA LYS A 83 -17.30 -9.72 2.34
C LYS A 83 -17.19 -11.15 2.86
N VAL A 84 -17.73 -11.44 4.04
CA VAL A 84 -17.71 -12.79 4.62
C VAL A 84 -18.50 -13.77 3.74
N LYS A 85 -19.72 -13.40 3.34
CA LYS A 85 -20.57 -14.23 2.47
C LYS A 85 -19.90 -14.52 1.11
N ILE A 86 -19.34 -13.50 0.48
CA ILE A 86 -18.62 -13.67 -0.80
C ILE A 86 -17.46 -14.65 -0.61
N LYS A 87 -16.66 -14.49 0.45
CA LYS A 87 -15.54 -15.39 0.76
C LYS A 87 -15.95 -16.83 1.04
N GLN A 88 -17.19 -17.09 1.45
CA GLN A 88 -17.71 -18.46 1.61
C GLN A 88 -18.04 -19.10 0.26
N GLN A 89 -18.46 -18.31 -0.73
CA GLN A 89 -18.85 -18.81 -2.05
C GLN A 89 -17.66 -18.94 -3.03
N VAL A 90 -16.61 -18.12 -2.88
CA VAL A 90 -15.43 -18.24 -3.76
C VAL A 90 -14.44 -19.33 -3.31
N PRO A 91 -13.75 -19.96 -4.28
CA PRO A 91 -12.65 -20.89 -3.99
C PRO A 91 -11.56 -20.26 -3.13
N ALA A 92 -10.84 -21.10 -2.36
CA ALA A 92 -9.81 -20.65 -1.42
C ALA A 92 -8.73 -19.76 -2.05
N THR A 93 -8.39 -20.01 -3.31
CA THR A 93 -7.45 -19.23 -4.11
C THR A 93 -7.88 -17.76 -4.26
N PHE A 94 -9.18 -17.49 -4.38
CA PHE A 94 -9.70 -16.14 -4.59
C PHE A 94 -10.03 -15.39 -3.29
N LYS A 95 -10.14 -16.09 -2.16
CA LYS A 95 -10.49 -15.47 -0.85
C LYS A 95 -9.51 -14.37 -0.43
N LYS A 96 -8.25 -14.45 -0.84
CA LYS A 96 -7.21 -13.44 -0.55
C LYS A 96 -7.42 -12.14 -1.34
N HIS A 97 -8.03 -12.23 -2.52
CA HIS A 97 -8.26 -11.08 -3.38
C HIS A 97 -9.51 -10.29 -2.97
N ILE A 98 -10.51 -10.93 -2.34
CA ILE A 98 -11.75 -10.26 -1.93
C ILE A 98 -11.51 -9.25 -0.79
N SER A 99 -11.48 -7.97 -1.16
CA SER A 99 -11.35 -6.82 -0.26
C SER A 99 -12.58 -5.91 -0.31
N LYS A 100 -12.80 -5.10 0.74
CA LYS A 100 -13.88 -4.10 0.80
C LYS A 100 -13.84 -3.15 -0.41
N SER A 101 -12.66 -2.62 -0.71
CA SER A 101 -12.45 -1.71 -1.83
C SER A 101 -12.77 -2.37 -3.18
N GLN A 102 -12.43 -3.65 -3.36
CA GLN A 102 -12.77 -4.36 -4.59
C GLN A 102 -14.28 -4.54 -4.75
N ILE A 103 -14.99 -4.89 -3.67
CA ILE A 103 -16.46 -5.02 -3.69
C ILE A 103 -17.10 -3.68 -4.05
N ILE A 104 -16.67 -2.58 -3.41
CA ILE A 104 -17.18 -1.23 -3.69
C ILE A 104 -16.92 -0.85 -5.14
N ASN A 105 -15.69 -1.02 -5.64
CA ASN A 105 -15.35 -0.65 -7.01
C ASN A 105 -16.19 -1.41 -8.06
N GLN A 106 -16.41 -2.71 -7.85
CA GLN A 106 -17.25 -3.50 -8.75
C GLN A 106 -18.71 -3.08 -8.68
N ALA A 107 -19.25 -2.87 -7.47
CA ALA A 107 -20.62 -2.42 -7.30
C ALA A 107 -20.87 -1.05 -7.93
N LEU A 108 -19.97 -0.08 -7.71
CA LEU A 108 -20.05 1.24 -8.33
C LEU A 108 -19.95 1.16 -9.85
N GLY A 109 -19.02 0.37 -10.38
CA GLY A 109 -18.88 0.17 -11.83
C GLY A 109 -20.15 -0.41 -12.47
N MET A 110 -20.81 -1.38 -11.81
CA MET A 110 -22.08 -1.94 -12.28
C MET A 110 -23.21 -0.91 -12.28
N ILE A 111 -23.33 -0.12 -11.22
CA ILE A 111 -24.38 0.91 -11.09
C ILE A 111 -24.17 2.03 -12.10
N LEU A 112 -22.92 2.48 -12.28
CA LEU A 112 -22.60 3.53 -13.25
C LEU A 112 -22.82 3.06 -14.68
N ARG A 113 -22.46 1.82 -15.01
CA ARG A 113 -22.76 1.24 -16.33
C ARG A 113 -24.26 1.10 -16.57
N ASP A 114 -25.04 0.69 -15.56
CA ASP A 114 -26.51 0.66 -15.67
C ASP A 114 -27.07 2.05 -15.96
N PHE A 115 -26.50 3.08 -15.32
CA PHE A 115 -26.84 4.47 -15.59
C PHE A 115 -26.46 4.91 -17.01
N GLU A 116 -25.27 4.57 -17.50
CA GLU A 116 -24.85 4.89 -18.87
C GLU A 116 -25.79 4.28 -19.93
N ILE A 117 -26.30 3.07 -19.68
CA ILE A 117 -27.18 2.36 -20.62
C ILE A 117 -28.62 2.86 -20.55
N LYS A 118 -29.15 3.08 -19.34
CA LYS A 118 -30.58 3.39 -19.13
C LYS A 118 -30.88 4.87 -18.88
N GLY A 119 -29.86 5.68 -18.61
CA GLY A 119 -30.00 7.08 -18.26
C GLY A 119 -30.98 7.31 -17.11
N ASP A 120 -32.01 8.09 -17.40
CA ASP A 120 -33.06 8.49 -16.44
C ASP A 120 -33.87 7.32 -15.90
N ASP A 121 -33.91 6.22 -16.65
CA ASP A 121 -34.61 5.00 -16.25
C ASP A 121 -33.81 4.07 -15.34
N SER A 122 -32.55 4.41 -15.07
CA SER A 122 -31.68 3.64 -14.20
C SER A 122 -32.19 3.56 -12.76
N LEU A 123 -31.79 2.51 -12.06
CA LEU A 123 -32.11 2.36 -10.64
C LEU A 123 -31.49 3.47 -9.79
N LEU A 124 -30.33 4.00 -10.22
CA LEU A 124 -29.65 5.10 -9.56
C LEU A 124 -30.49 6.37 -9.62
N MET A 125 -30.91 6.78 -10.82
CA MET A 125 -31.67 8.01 -11.01
C MET A 125 -33.03 7.94 -10.28
N LYS A 126 -33.74 6.81 -10.41
CA LYS A 126 -35.02 6.59 -9.71
C LYS A 126 -34.91 6.73 -8.19
N ARG A 127 -33.82 6.24 -7.60
CA ARG A 127 -33.59 6.37 -6.14
C ARG A 127 -33.18 7.78 -5.74
N LEU A 128 -32.39 8.48 -6.55
CA LEU A 128 -31.99 9.86 -6.30
C LEU A 128 -33.21 10.80 -6.35
N MET A 129 -34.04 10.69 -7.39
CA MET A 129 -35.23 11.55 -7.53
C MET A 129 -36.26 11.32 -6.43
N LYS A 130 -36.46 10.06 -6.01
CA LYS A 130 -37.39 9.72 -4.92
C LYS A 130 -36.98 10.33 -3.57
N LYS A 131 -35.69 10.56 -3.35
CA LYS A 131 -35.18 11.20 -2.11
C LYS A 131 -35.41 12.72 -2.09
N HIS A 132 -35.63 13.34 -3.25
CA HIS A 132 -35.83 14.78 -3.40
C HIS A 132 -37.29 15.18 -3.66
N THR A 133 -38.22 14.22 -3.75
CA THR A 133 -39.64 14.56 -3.84
C THR A 133 -40.14 14.89 -2.43
N PRO A 134 -40.48 16.16 -2.10
CA PRO A 134 -41.09 16.48 -0.82
C PRO A 134 -42.42 15.72 -0.70
N PRO A 135 -42.85 15.33 0.51
CA PRO A 135 -44.17 14.76 0.70
C PRO A 135 -45.20 15.76 0.15
N LYS A 136 -46.03 15.30 -0.80
CA LYS A 136 -47.26 16.00 -1.14
C LYS A 136 -48.09 15.99 0.13
N ASN A 137 -48.21 17.15 0.77
CA ASN A 137 -49.20 17.39 1.81
C ASN A 137 -50.56 17.35 1.10
N GLU A 138 -51.29 16.24 1.28
CA GLU A 138 -52.75 16.18 1.12
C GLU A 138 -53.42 16.55 2.44
#